data_AF-A0A7J2S8U4-F1
#
_entry.id   AF-A0A7J2S8U4-F1
#
_cell.length_a   1.000
_cell.length_b   1.000
_cell.length_c   1.000
_cell.angle_alpha   90.00
_cell.angle_beta   90.00
_cell.angle_gamma   90.00
#
_symmetry.space_group_name_H-M   'P 1'
#
loop_
_entity.id
_entity.type
_entity.pdbx_description
1 polymer ?
#
loop_
_entity_poly.entity_id
_entity_poly.type
_entity_poly.pdbx_seq_one_letter_code
_entity_poly.pdbx_strand_id
1 'polypeptide(L)'
;MNGRANLSCEKEGINMLDHLVELFEERKIFRRKRKDWKIKALAILIYFAGVSYRKTSKILRDFERFSYEAVRQWYHKCKDLFIVKKKWRRAVAIDE
;
A
#
# COMPACT_ATOMS: atom_id res chain seq x y z
N MET A 1 28.18 8.36 -36.01
CA MET A 1 26.89 7.70 -36.32
C MET A 1 27.08 6.21 -36.14
N ASN A 2 26.35 5.60 -35.20
CA ASN A 2 25.98 4.18 -35.23
C ASN A 2 24.94 3.98 -34.14
N GLY A 3 23.67 4.02 -34.56
CA GLY A 3 22.54 3.71 -33.72
C GLY A 3 22.61 2.25 -33.28
N ARG A 4 22.32 2.03 -32.00
CA ARG A 4 21.82 0.74 -31.52
C ARG A 4 20.43 0.97 -30.97
N ALA A 5 19.50 0.57 -31.84
CA ALA A 5 18.25 -0.10 -31.55
C ALA A 5 17.59 0.22 -30.20
N ASN A 6 16.42 0.85 -30.33
CA ASN A 6 15.25 0.62 -29.49
C ASN A 6 15.26 -0.79 -28.88
N LEU A 7 15.59 -0.89 -27.59
CA LEU A 7 15.06 -1.98 -26.80
C LEU A 7 13.64 -1.60 -26.41
N SER A 8 12.73 -2.09 -27.23
CA SER A 8 11.56 -2.84 -26.79
C SER A 8 10.92 -2.32 -25.52
N CYS A 9 9.86 -1.53 -25.71
CA CYS A 9 8.76 -1.40 -24.80
C CYS A 9 8.18 -2.79 -24.49
N GLU A 10 8.76 -3.49 -23.52
CA GLU A 10 8.11 -4.61 -22.85
C GLU A 10 7.28 -3.98 -21.73
N LYS A 11 5.97 -3.83 -21.95
CA LYS A 11 5.05 -3.34 -20.93
C LYS A 11 4.92 -4.39 -19.83
N GLU A 12 5.89 -4.47 -18.93
CA GLU A 12 5.63 -5.01 -17.61
C GLU A 12 4.64 -4.07 -16.93
N GLY A 13 3.38 -4.47 -16.87
CA GLY A 13 2.37 -3.73 -16.13
C GLY A 13 2.84 -3.59 -14.69
N ILE A 14 3.00 -2.35 -14.22
CA ILE A 14 3.41 -2.05 -12.84
C ILE A 14 2.50 -2.84 -11.90
N ASN A 15 3.07 -3.79 -11.16
CA ASN A 15 2.33 -4.58 -10.17
C ASN A 15 1.75 -3.60 -9.14
N MET A 16 0.49 -3.79 -8.75
CA MET A 16 -0.21 -2.93 -7.77
C MET A 16 0.63 -2.72 -6.49
N LEU A 17 1.35 -3.75 -6.04
CA LEU A 17 2.23 -3.64 -4.87
C LEU A 17 3.43 -2.73 -5.12
N ASP A 18 4.04 -2.79 -6.32
CA ASP A 18 5.20 -1.97 -6.66
C ASP A 18 4.80 -0.49 -6.73
N HIS A 19 3.63 -0.17 -7.30
CA HIS A 19 3.12 1.21 -7.29
C HIS A 19 2.89 1.73 -5.85
N LEU A 20 2.39 0.88 -4.96
CA LEU A 20 2.14 1.26 -3.56
C LEU A 20 3.46 1.49 -2.81
N VAL A 21 4.51 0.72 -3.14
CA VAL A 21 5.86 0.93 -2.61
C VAL A 21 6.47 2.23 -3.14
N GLU A 22 6.32 2.53 -4.43
CA GLU A 22 6.74 3.81 -5.03
C GLU A 22 6.07 5.00 -4.32
N LEU A 23 4.76 4.91 -4.03
CA LEU A 23 4.05 5.93 -3.25
C LEU A 23 4.59 6.07 -1.82
N PHE A 24 5.04 4.99 -1.18
CA PHE A 24 5.68 5.06 0.14
C PHE A 24 7.00 5.84 0.10
N GLU A 25 7.76 5.67 -0.99
CA GLU A 25 9.03 6.36 -1.25
C GLU A 25 8.81 7.84 -1.50
N GLU A 26 8.00 8.18 -2.50
CA GLU A 26 7.73 9.56 -2.91
C GLU A 26 7.21 10.42 -1.76
N ARG A 27 6.27 9.87 -0.97
CA ARG A 27 5.65 10.57 0.15
C ARG A 27 6.41 10.42 1.47
N LYS A 28 7.55 9.71 1.47
CA LYS A 28 8.41 9.47 2.64
C LYS A 28 7.64 8.97 3.86
N ILE A 29 6.62 8.12 3.64
CA ILE A 29 5.70 7.65 4.68
C ILE A 29 6.45 6.87 5.78
N PHE A 30 7.44 6.08 5.37
CA PHE A 30 8.25 5.28 6.27
C PHE A 30 9.69 5.77 6.29
N ARG A 31 10.08 6.45 7.38
CA ARG A 31 11.46 6.92 7.59
C ARG A 31 12.52 5.80 7.65
N ARG A 32 12.13 4.57 8.02
CA ARG A 32 13.06 3.44 8.22
C ARG A 32 12.58 2.21 7.47
N LYS A 33 13.48 1.59 6.70
CA LYS A 33 13.29 0.29 6.05
C LYS A 33 13.67 -0.87 6.99
N ARG A 34 13.01 -0.94 8.15
CA ARG A 34 13.16 -2.03 9.14
C ARG A 34 12.46 -3.33 8.74
N LYS A 35 11.50 -3.22 7.83
CA LYS A 35 10.59 -4.27 7.34
C LYS A 35 10.41 -4.06 5.85
N ASP A 36 10.18 -5.14 5.11
CA ASP A 36 10.02 -5.06 3.67
C ASP A 36 8.81 -4.18 3.33
N TRP A 37 9.00 -3.25 2.38
CA TRP A 37 7.95 -2.34 1.96
C TRP A 37 6.82 -3.05 1.20
N LYS A 38 7.11 -4.14 0.47
CA LYS A 38 6.08 -4.99 -0.15
C LYS A 38 5.22 -5.67 0.91
N ILE A 39 5.84 -6.14 2.00
CA ILE A 39 5.09 -6.72 3.13
C ILE A 39 4.22 -5.68 3.83
N LYS A 40 4.72 -4.44 4.01
CA LYS A 40 3.88 -3.35 4.53
C LYS A 40 2.72 -3.02 3.60
N ALA A 41 2.96 -2.92 2.30
CA ALA A 41 1.93 -2.65 1.30
C ALA A 41 0.85 -3.73 1.33
N LEU A 42 1.27 -5.00 1.35
CA LEU A 42 0.36 -6.13 1.44
C LEU A 42 -0.44 -6.14 2.75
N ALA A 43 0.21 -5.86 3.90
CA ALA A 43 -0.48 -5.77 5.19
C ALA A 43 -1.56 -4.67 5.20
N ILE A 44 -1.26 -3.51 4.60
CA ILE A 44 -2.19 -2.40 4.47
C ILE A 44 -3.37 -2.77 3.56
N LEU A 45 -3.11 -3.43 2.42
CA LEU A 45 -4.17 -3.88 1.50
C LEU A 45 -5.08 -4.93 2.13
N ILE A 46 -4.51 -5.91 2.83
CA ILE A 46 -5.27 -6.93 3.56
C ILE A 46 -6.17 -6.27 4.62
N TYR A 47 -5.64 -5.30 5.36
CA TYR A 47 -6.46 -4.56 6.31
C TYR A 47 -7.54 -3.72 5.63
N PHE A 48 -7.21 -3.05 4.52
CA PHE A 48 -8.16 -2.27 3.73
C PHE A 48 -9.30 -3.12 3.18
N ALA A 49 -9.05 -4.40 2.88
CA ALA A 49 -10.06 -5.39 2.51
C ALA A 49 -10.98 -5.84 3.68
N GLY A 50 -10.84 -5.24 4.87
CA GLY A 50 -11.69 -5.51 6.04
C GLY A 50 -11.15 -6.56 7.00
N VAL A 51 -9.94 -7.06 6.80
CA VAL A 51 -9.32 -8.04 7.71
C VAL A 51 -8.76 -7.33 8.95
N SER A 52 -9.01 -7.87 10.14
CA SER A 52 -8.51 -7.26 11.38
C SER A 52 -6.98 -7.30 11.48
N TYR A 53 -6.37 -6.32 12.16
CA TYR A 53 -4.91 -6.23 12.35
C TYR A 53 -4.28 -7.53 12.87
N ARG A 54 -4.97 -8.23 13.80
CA ARG A 54 -4.52 -9.50 14.37
C ARG A 54 -4.51 -10.62 13.32
N LYS A 55 -5.53 -10.69 12.47
CA LYS A 55 -5.60 -11.67 11.37
C LYS A 55 -4.54 -11.36 10.31
N THR A 56 -4.37 -10.09 9.93
CA THR A 56 -3.34 -9.66 8.98
C THR A 56 -1.92 -10.05 9.43
N SER A 57 -1.56 -9.77 10.68
CA SER A 57 -0.27 -10.16 11.26
C SER A 57 -0.07 -11.67 11.30
N LYS A 58 -1.14 -12.45 11.52
CA LYS A 58 -1.09 -13.92 11.47
C LYS A 58 -0.88 -14.45 10.05
N ILE A 59 -1.61 -13.91 9.06
CA ILE A 59 -1.54 -14.32 7.64
C ILE A 59 -0.12 -14.10 7.09
N LEU A 60 0.48 -12.96 7.42
CA LEU A 60 1.79 -12.58 6.89
C LEU A 60 2.98 -13.08 7.71
N ARG A 61 2.72 -13.83 8.80
CA ARG A 61 3.73 -14.27 9.76
C ARG A 61 4.83 -15.13 9.13
N ASP A 62 4.48 -15.92 8.12
CA ASP A 62 5.40 -16.85 7.46
C ASP A 62 6.31 -16.13 6.46
N PHE A 63 5.91 -14.96 5.96
CA PHE A 63 6.75 -14.10 5.13
C PHE A 63 7.65 -13.22 5.99
N GLU A 64 7.07 -12.55 7.00
CA GLU A 64 7.84 -11.74 7.93
C GLU A 64 7.09 -11.55 9.27
N ARG A 65 7.78 -11.72 10.39
CA ARG A 65 7.17 -11.50 11.72
C ARG A 65 7.09 -10.02 12.07
N PHE A 66 5.91 -9.58 12.49
CA PHE A 66 5.61 -8.27 13.07
C PHE A 66 4.35 -8.33 13.95
N SER A 67 4.20 -7.37 14.87
CA SER A 67 3.03 -7.29 15.76
C SER A 67 1.81 -6.73 15.03
N TYR A 68 0.61 -7.03 15.52
CA TYR A 68 -0.62 -6.43 15.00
C TYR A 68 -0.64 -4.90 15.18
N GLU A 69 0.01 -4.37 16.23
CA GLU A 69 0.19 -2.92 16.42
C GLU A 69 1.06 -2.29 15.33
N ALA A 70 2.01 -3.05 14.74
CA ALA A 70 2.78 -2.56 13.61
C ALA A 70 1.87 -2.32 12.39
N VAL A 71 0.93 -3.22 12.11
CA VAL A 71 -0.06 -3.05 11.04
C VAL A 71 -0.90 -1.81 11.27
N ARG A 72 -1.41 -1.61 12.49
CA ARG A 72 -2.17 -0.42 12.88
C ARG A 72 -1.38 0.87 12.64
N GLN A 73 -0.12 0.92 13.07
CA GLN A 73 0.75 2.08 12.86
C GLN A 73 1.04 2.33 11.37
N TRP A 74 1.25 1.28 10.58
CA TRP A 74 1.48 1.42 9.14
C TRP A 74 0.23 1.94 8.43
N TYR A 75 -0.94 1.39 8.74
CA TYR A 75 -2.21 1.86 8.19
C TYR A 75 -2.48 3.32 8.54
N HIS A 76 -2.32 3.72 9.81
CA HIS A 76 -2.55 5.12 10.20
C HIS A 76 -1.63 6.13 9.49
N LYS A 77 -0.40 5.73 9.13
CA LYS A 77 0.50 6.56 8.32
C LYS A 77 0.06 6.65 6.86
N CYS A 78 -0.67 5.67 6.36
CA CYS A 78 -1.14 5.58 4.98
C CYS A 78 -2.61 5.99 4.83
N LYS A 79 -3.34 6.26 5.91
CA LYS A 79 -4.78 6.50 5.89
C LYS A 79 -5.17 7.59 4.89
N ASP A 80 -4.34 8.62 4.77
CA ASP A 80 -4.60 9.78 3.91
C ASP A 80 -4.44 9.44 2.42
N LEU A 81 -3.76 8.34 2.07
CA LEU A 81 -3.69 7.83 0.69
C LEU A 81 -5.05 7.31 0.22
N PHE A 82 -5.85 6.79 1.13
CA PHE A 82 -7.14 6.16 0.83
C PHE A 82 -8.33 7.12 1.01
N ILE A 83 -8.08 8.36 1.43
CA ILE A 83 -9.14 9.37 1.56
C ILE A 83 -9.55 9.82 0.17
N VAL A 84 -10.76 9.44 -0.24
CA VAL A 84 -11.41 10.00 -1.42
C VAL A 84 -11.86 11.43 -1.09
N LYS A 85 -11.52 12.39 -1.95
CA LYS A 85 -11.96 13.78 -1.79
C LYS A 85 -13.49 13.84 -1.70
N LYS A 86 -14.00 14.50 -0.66
CA LYS A 86 -15.44 14.74 -0.52
C LYS A 86 -15.91 15.61 -1.68
N LYS A 87 -16.82 15.08 -2.49
CA LYS A 87 -17.48 15.81 -3.58
C LYS A 87 -18.82 16.32 -3.08
N TRP A 88 -19.22 17.53 -3.47
CA TRP A 88 -20.56 18.04 -3.18
C TRP A 88 -21.63 17.11 -3.76
N ARG A 89 -22.66 16.81 -2.97
CA ARG A 89 -23.79 15.97 -3.35
C ARG A 89 -25.06 16.71 -2.94
N ARG A 90 -26.08 16.71 -3.80
CA ARG A 90 -27.40 17.27 -3.47
C ARG A 90 -28.14 16.47 -2.38
N ALA A 91 -27.82 15.18 -2.25
CA ALA A 91 -28.37 14.29 -1.25
C ALA A 91 -27.28 13.33 -0.74
N VAL A 92 -27.34 12.96 0.54
CA VAL A 92 -26.41 12.03 1.20
C VAL A 92 -27.25 11.00 1.92
N ALA A 93 -26.99 9.71 1.66
CA ALA A 93 -27.55 8.64 2.46
C ALA A 93 -26.82 8.59 3.81
N ILE A 94 -27.57 8.60 4.90
CA ILE A 94 -27.07 8.45 6.26
C ILE A 94 -27.54 7.08 6.73
N ASP A 95 -26.61 6.27 7.20
CA ASP A 95 -26.83 4.97 7.83
C ASP A 95 -26.29 5.05 9.27
N GLU A 96 -26.77 4.16 10.15
CA GLU A 96 -26.52 4.20 11.59
C GLU A 96 -25.04 4.04 12.02
#